data_AF-A0A6G3RS16-F1
#
_entry.id   AF-A0A6G3RS16-F1
#
_cell.length_a   1.000
_cell.length_b   1.000
_cell.length_c   1.000
_cell.angle_alpha   90.00
_cell.angle_beta   90.00
_cell.angle_gamma   90.00
#
_symmetry.space_group_name_H-M   'P 1'
#
loop_
_entity.id
_entity.type
_entity.pdbx_description
1 polymer ?
#
loop_
_entity_poly.entity_id
_entity_poly.type
_entity_poly.pdbx_seq_one_letter_code
_entity_poly.pdbx_strand_id
1 'polypeptide(L)'
;MKSSVLTRYRVMAYVTAVMLLILCACMVAKYGFDTGEGLTLVVSQVHGVLYIIYLIFAFDLGSKAKWPFGKLLWVLVSGTIPTAAFFVERKVVREVEPLIADGSPATAKA
;
A
#
# COMPACT_ATOMS: atom_id res chain seq x y z
N MET A 1 -13.96 -0.73 14.64
CA MET A 1 -13.72 -1.13 13.23
C MET A 1 -13.71 -2.65 13.14
N LYS A 2 -14.12 -3.27 12.02
CA LYS A 2 -14.04 -4.74 11.88
C LYS A 2 -12.64 -5.18 11.45
N SER A 3 -12.13 -6.27 12.01
CA SER A 3 -10.83 -6.87 11.65
C SER A 3 -10.68 -7.15 10.15
N SER A 4 -11.79 -7.42 9.46
CA SER A 4 -11.80 -7.65 8.01
C SER A 4 -11.32 -6.47 7.18
N VAL A 5 -11.46 -5.23 7.67
CA VAL A 5 -10.98 -4.02 6.96
C VAL A 5 -9.45 -3.96 6.99
N LEU A 6 -8.85 -4.25 8.15
CA LEU A 6 -7.40 -4.29 8.31
C LEU A 6 -6.78 -5.42 7.48
N THR A 7 -7.37 -6.62 7.50
CA THR A 7 -6.87 -7.75 6.69
C THR A 7 -6.91 -7.45 5.19
N ARG A 8 -7.98 -6.82 4.68
CA ARG A 8 -8.09 -6.43 3.27
C ARG A 8 -7.04 -5.38 2.89
N TYR A 9 -6.86 -4.36 3.71
CA TYR A 9 -5.79 -3.37 3.53
C TYR A 9 -4.43 -4.05 3.48
N ARG A 10 -4.15 -4.96 4.42
CA ARG A 10 -2.90 -5.71 4.51
C ARG A 10 -2.61 -6.49 3.24
N VAL A 11 -3.57 -7.29 2.80
CA VAL A 11 -3.43 -8.10 1.58
C VAL A 11 -3.16 -7.20 0.37
N MET A 12 -3.91 -6.12 0.21
CA MET A 12 -3.70 -5.18 -0.90
C MET A 12 -2.36 -4.47 -0.83
N ALA A 13 -1.91 -4.07 0.37
CA ALA A 13 -0.61 -3.44 0.58
C ALA A 13 0.53 -4.38 0.16
N TYR A 14 0.50 -5.64 0.60
CA TYR A 14 1.50 -6.64 0.21
C TYR A 14 1.47 -6.94 -1.28
N VAL A 15 0.29 -7.15 -1.86
CA VAL A 15 0.14 -7.45 -3.29
C VAL A 15 0.71 -6.31 -4.14
N THR A 16 0.32 -5.06 -3.85
CA THR A 16 0.81 -3.89 -4.59
C THR A 16 2.30 -3.66 -4.38
N ALA A 17 2.82 -3.86 -3.16
CA ALA A 17 4.23 -3.67 -2.85
C ALA A 17 5.14 -4.73 -3.51
N VAL A 18 4.73 -6.00 -3.52
CA VAL A 18 5.44 -7.06 -4.25
C VAL A 18 5.40 -6.79 -5.76
N MET A 19 4.24 -6.38 -6.30
CA MET A 19 4.12 -6.05 -7.71
C MET A 19 5.01 -4.86 -8.11
N LEU A 20 5.15 -3.86 -7.24
CA LEU A 20 6.06 -2.73 -7.45
C LEU A 20 7.53 -3.19 -7.51
N LEU A 21 7.95 -4.14 -6.66
CA LEU A 21 9.30 -4.70 -6.73
C LEU A 21 9.55 -5.46 -8.04
N ILE A 22 8.56 -6.21 -8.53
CA ILE A 22 8.63 -6.87 -9.84
C ILE A 22 8.75 -5.83 -10.95
N LEU A 23 7.96 -4.74 -10.91
CA LEU A 23 8.04 -3.65 -11.87
C LEU A 23 9.43 -2.99 -11.86
N CYS A 24 10.00 -2.73 -10.69
CA CYS A 24 11.37 -2.22 -10.58
C CYS A 24 12.39 -3.17 -11.20
N ALA A 25 12.29 -4.48 -10.96
CA ALA A 25 13.16 -5.47 -11.60
C ALA A 25 13.00 -5.47 -13.13
N CYS A 26 11.76 -5.34 -13.64
CA CYS A 26 11.48 -5.24 -15.07
C CYS A 26 12.08 -3.95 -15.68
N MET A 27 12.02 -2.83 -14.97
CA MET A 27 12.64 -1.58 -15.40
C MET A 27 14.17 -1.69 -15.46
N VAL A 28 14.79 -2.33 -14.47
CA VAL A 28 16.24 -2.61 -14.50
C VAL A 28 16.59 -3.54 -15.66
N ALA A 29 15.78 -4.56 -15.94
CA ALA A 29 15.99 -5.45 -17.09
C ALA A 29 15.86 -4.71 -18.43
N LYS A 30 14.81 -3.89 -18.58
CA LYS A 30 14.56 -3.12 -19.79
C LYS A 30 15.66 -2.09 -20.04
N TYR A 31 16.02 -1.27 -19.04
CA TYR A 31 16.99 -0.19 -19.25
C TYR A 31 18.45 -0.63 -19.07
N GLY A 32 18.71 -1.71 -18.33
CA GLY A 32 20.06 -2.23 -18.09
C GLY A 32 20.50 -3.33 -19.07
N PHE A 33 19.56 -4.08 -19.64
CA PHE A 33 19.84 -5.23 -20.51
C PHE A 33 19.02 -5.21 -21.82
N ASP A 34 18.31 -4.11 -22.12
CA ASP A 34 17.51 -3.91 -23.35
C ASP A 34 16.53 -5.06 -23.66
N THR A 35 16.06 -5.76 -22.63
CA THR A 35 15.26 -6.98 -22.74
C THR A 35 13.97 -6.86 -21.92
N GLY A 36 12.86 -7.42 -22.41
CA GLY A 36 11.62 -7.55 -21.62
C GLY A 36 10.64 -6.38 -21.73
N GLU A 37 10.64 -5.66 -22.85
CA GLU A 37 9.78 -4.50 -23.07
C GLU A 37 8.28 -4.81 -22.97
N GLY A 38 7.82 -5.88 -23.62
CA GLY A 38 6.42 -6.30 -23.57
C GLY A 38 5.97 -6.72 -22.16
N LEU A 39 6.84 -7.42 -21.43
CA LEU A 39 6.57 -7.81 -20.05
C LEU A 39 6.48 -6.60 -19.13
N THR A 40 7.38 -5.61 -19.30
CA THR A 40 7.37 -4.36 -18.54
C THR A 40 6.07 -3.57 -18.76
N LEU A 41 5.57 -3.51 -20.00
CA LEU A 41 4.29 -2.87 -20.31
C LEU A 41 3.12 -3.52 -19.56
N VAL A 42 3.01 -4.85 -19.63
CA VAL A 42 1.94 -5.58 -18.94
C VAL A 42 2.04 -5.41 -17.42
N VAL A 43 3.23 -5.57 -16.85
CA VAL A 43 3.46 -5.45 -15.40
C VAL A 43 3.14 -4.03 -14.91
N SER A 44 3.51 -3.01 -15.66
CA SER A 44 3.22 -1.61 -15.32
C SER A 44 1.72 -1.31 -15.25
N GLN A 45 0.95 -1.83 -16.22
CA GLN A 45 -0.49 -1.64 -16.28
C GLN A 45 -1.21 -2.39 -15.13
N VAL A 46 -0.81 -3.63 -14.86
CA VAL A 46 -1.37 -4.41 -13.74
C VAL A 46 -1.04 -3.75 -12.40
N HIS A 47 0.18 -3.24 -12.22
CA HIS A 47 0.54 -2.49 -11.02
C HIS A 47 -0.32 -1.23 -10.86
N GLY A 48 -0.54 -0.46 -11.93
CA GLY A 48 -1.39 0.74 -11.89
C GLY A 48 -2.82 0.43 -11.41
N VAL A 49 -3.43 -0.64 -11.92
CA VAL A 49 -4.77 -1.06 -11.48
C VAL A 49 -4.77 -1.52 -10.03
N LEU A 50 -3.80 -2.35 -9.62
CA LEU A 50 -3.66 -2.80 -8.23
C LEU A 50 -3.42 -1.63 -7.26
N TYR A 51 -2.66 -0.63 -7.68
CA TYR A 51 -2.42 0.57 -6.91
C TYR A 51 -3.71 1.37 -6.68
N ILE A 52 -4.55 1.54 -7.71
CA ILE A 52 -5.88 2.19 -7.55
C ILE A 52 -6.74 1.44 -6.53
N ILE A 53 -6.80 0.11 -6.60
CA ILE A 53 -7.56 -0.69 -5.64
C ILE A 53 -6.99 -0.51 -4.22
N TYR A 54 -5.67 -0.53 -4.07
CA TYR A 54 -5.01 -0.25 -2.80
C TYR A 54 -5.38 1.14 -2.25
N LEU A 55 -5.39 2.19 -3.08
CA LEU A 55 -5.78 3.55 -2.67
C LEU A 55 -7.18 3.58 -2.06
N ILE A 56 -8.14 2.87 -2.66
CA ILE A 56 -9.52 2.79 -2.14
C ILE A 56 -9.53 2.19 -0.73
N PHE A 57 -8.81 1.08 -0.51
CA PHE A 57 -8.72 0.45 0.80
C PHE A 57 -7.94 1.29 1.82
N ALA A 58 -6.87 1.96 1.40
CA ALA A 58 -6.11 2.87 2.24
C ALA A 58 -6.96 4.07 2.69
N PHE A 59 -7.77 4.61 1.78
CA PHE A 59 -8.69 5.71 2.06
C PHE A 59 -9.85 5.27 2.97
N ASP A 60 -10.44 4.10 2.74
CA ASP A 60 -11.48 3.52 3.60
C ASP A 60 -10.95 3.30 5.03
N LEU A 61 -9.74 2.73 5.15
CA LEU A 61 -9.10 2.52 6.45
C LEU A 61 -8.80 3.85 7.15
N GLY A 62 -8.17 4.80 6.46
CA GLY A 62 -7.80 6.09 7.02
C GLY A 62 -9.00 6.94 7.43
N SER A 63 -10.08 6.89 6.65
CA SER A 63 -11.34 7.57 6.97
C SER A 63 -12.00 6.98 8.22
N LYS A 64 -12.04 5.64 8.34
CA LYS A 64 -12.58 4.96 9.54
C LYS A 64 -11.71 5.15 10.77
N ALA A 65 -10.40 5.21 10.60
CA ALA A 65 -9.42 5.47 11.67
C ALA A 65 -9.29 6.97 12.01
N LYS A 66 -10.03 7.85 11.31
CA LYS A 66 -10.00 9.31 11.47
C LYS A 66 -8.59 9.90 11.42
N TRP A 67 -7.77 9.42 10.49
CA TRP A 67 -6.40 9.93 10.34
C TRP A 67 -6.39 11.35 9.77
N PRO A 68 -5.44 12.20 10.19
CA PRO A 68 -5.23 13.50 9.56
C PRO A 68 -4.81 13.32 8.10
N PHE A 69 -5.23 14.24 7.23
CA PHE A 69 -4.99 14.16 5.78
C PHE A 69 -3.51 13.95 5.43
N GLY A 70 -2.59 14.58 6.17
CA GLY A 70 -1.14 14.39 5.97
C GLY A 70 -0.67 12.95 6.18
N LYS A 71 -1.22 12.24 7.18
CA LYS A 71 -0.89 10.83 7.43
C LYS A 71 -1.45 9.93 6.34
N LEU A 72 -2.68 10.19 5.92
CA LEU A 72 -3.29 9.47 4.81
C LEU A 72 -2.45 9.66 3.54
N LEU A 73 -2.11 10.89 3.20
CA LEU A 73 -1.25 11.21 2.06
C LEU A 73 0.12 10.50 2.13
N TRP A 74 0.74 10.48 3.32
CA TRP A 74 1.98 9.72 3.53
C TRP A 74 1.83 8.23 3.26
N VAL A 75 0.73 7.60 3.71
CA VAL A 75 0.45 6.19 3.43
C VAL A 75 0.28 5.97 1.93
N LEU A 76 -0.45 6.84 1.25
CA LEU A 76 -0.66 6.76 -0.20
C LEU A 76 0.68 6.86 -0.96
N VAL A 77 1.48 7.89 -0.67
CA VAL A 77 2.79 8.11 -1.33
C VAL A 77 3.77 6.99 -1.01
N SER A 78 3.73 6.42 0.20
CA SER A 78 4.61 5.28 0.52
C SER A 78 4.36 4.06 -0.36
N GLY A 79 3.15 3.93 -0.94
CA GLY A 79 2.77 2.87 -1.86
C GLY A 79 3.47 2.92 -3.22
N THR A 80 4.10 4.04 -3.58
CA THR A 80 4.86 4.20 -4.84
C THR A 80 6.36 4.12 -4.66
N ILE A 81 6.85 4.19 -3.41
CA ILE A 81 8.28 4.09 -3.10
C ILE A 81 8.60 2.61 -2.86
N PRO A 82 9.54 2.02 -3.63
CA PRO A 82 9.96 0.64 -3.44
C PRO A 82 10.40 0.42 -2.00
N THR A 83 10.02 -0.71 -1.40
CA THR A 83 10.29 -1.09 0.00
C THR A 83 9.57 -0.26 1.08
N ALA A 84 9.34 1.04 0.89
CA ALA A 84 8.71 1.90 1.89
C ALA A 84 7.28 1.47 2.22
N ALA A 85 6.53 0.97 1.23
CA ALA A 85 5.18 0.44 1.40
C ALA A 85 5.11 -0.67 2.48
N PHE A 86 6.14 -1.52 2.58
CA PHE A 86 6.21 -2.58 3.60
C PHE A 86 6.46 -2.03 5.00
N PHE A 87 7.30 -1.01 5.15
CA PHE A 87 7.55 -0.37 6.44
C PHE A 87 6.30 0.38 6.94
N VAL A 88 5.64 1.10 6.04
CA VAL A 88 4.43 1.86 6.38
C VAL A 88 3.27 0.92 6.68
N GLU A 89 3.11 -0.17 5.93
CA GLU A 89 2.11 -1.21 6.23
C GLU A 89 2.31 -1.76 7.65
N ARG A 90 3.53 -2.16 8.03
CA ARG A 90 3.82 -2.66 9.38
C ARG A 90 3.48 -1.64 10.46
N LYS A 91 3.81 -0.35 10.22
CA LYS A 91 3.50 0.73 11.16
C LYS A 91 1.99 0.92 11.30
N VAL A 92 1.28 0.97 10.18
CA VAL A 92 -0.19 1.09 10.13
C VAL A 92 -0.86 -0.06 10.87
N VAL A 93 -0.44 -1.30 10.63
CA VAL A 93 -1.03 -2.48 11.29
C VAL A 93 -0.83 -2.40 12.79
N ARG A 94 0.38 -2.07 13.24
CA ARG A 94 0.69 -1.98 14.67
C ARG A 94 -0.10 -0.87 15.38
N GLU A 95 -0.46 0.19 14.66
CA GLU A 95 -1.29 1.27 15.20
C GLU A 95 -2.78 0.95 15.17
N VAL A 96 -3.27 0.23 14.16
CA VAL A 96 -4.71 -0.04 13.96
C VAL A 96 -5.19 -1.29 14.70
N GLU A 97 -4.34 -2.31 14.84
CA GLU A 97 -4.64 -3.55 15.56
C GLU A 97 -5.21 -3.32 16.98
N PRO A 98 -4.61 -2.46 17.85
CA PRO A 98 -5.20 -2.16 19.16
C PRO A 98 -6.54 -1.40 19.08
N LEU A 99 -6.76 -0.56 18.05
CA LEU A 99 -8.02 0.19 17.86
C LEU A 99 -9.20 -0.73 17.47
N ILE A 100 -8.89 -1.91 16.94
CA ILE A 100 -9.89 -2.94 16.62
C ILE A 100 -10.24 -3.74 17.87
N ALA A 101 -9.26 -4.00 18.75
CA ALA A 101 -9.46 -4.72 20.01
C ALA A 101 -10.24 -3.89 21.04
N ASP A 102 -9.93 -2.61 21.18
CA ASP A 102 -10.57 -1.74 22.20
C ASP A 102 -11.88 -1.09 21.72
N GLY A 103 -12.22 -1.20 20.43
CA GLY A 103 -13.39 -0.54 19.84
C GLY A 103 -13.32 1.01 19.83
N SER A 104 -12.26 1.59 20.37
CA SER A 104 -12.08 3.03 20.53
C SER A 104 -11.40 3.66 19.30
N PRO A 105 -11.95 4.74 18.70
CA PRO A 105 -11.31 5.46 17.62
C PRO A 105 -10.23 6.38 18.22
N ALA A 106 -9.14 5.81 18.72
CA ALA A 106 -8.04 6.62 19.22
C ALA A 106 -7.31 7.25 18.03
N THR A 107 -7.29 8.58 18.03
CA THR A 107 -6.56 9.41 17.07
C THR A 107 -5.07 9.06 17.15
N ALA A 108 -4.60 8.23 16.22
CA ALA A 108 -3.20 7.88 16.13
C ALA A 108 -2.41 9.14 15.75
N LYS A 109 -1.63 9.66 16.71
CA LYS A 109 -0.86 10.91 16.63
C LYS A 109 -0.03 10.97 15.34
N ALA A 110 -0.02 12.17 14.75
CA ALA A 110 0.75 12.54 13.57
C ALA A 110 2.26 12.51 13.86
#